data_AF-A0A974UKU3-F1
#
_entry.id   AF-A0A974UKU3-F1
#
_cell.length_a   1.000
_cell.length_b   1.000
_cell.length_c   1.000
_cell.angle_alpha   90.00
_cell.angle_beta   90.00
_cell.angle_gamma   90.00
#
_symmetry.space_group_name_H-M   'P 1'
#
loop_
_entity.id
_entity.type
_entity.pdbx_description
1 polymer ?
#
loop_
_entity_poly.entity_id
_entity_poly.type
_entity_poly.pdbx_seq_one_letter_code
_entity_poly.pdbx_strand_id
1 'polypeptide(L)'
;MAWLGDDLLAVHQPGPDHGETIDGVELSDPVTRESRGLFAGPDGPMWAVEDLLYVTAAEGFEVWDPADGSRIAFAPGFRPTAADPRTGRFAELRDGSLREWIR
;
A
#
# COMPACT_ATOMS: atom_id res chain seq x y z
N MET A 1 -7.98 -3.82 -4.63
CA MET A 1 -7.30 -4.42 -3.46
C MET A 1 -7.44 -3.46 -2.28
N ALA A 2 -7.35 -3.90 -1.03
CA ALA A 2 -7.60 -3.04 0.13
C ALA A 2 -6.60 -3.29 1.28
N TRP A 3 -6.38 -2.25 2.07
CA TRP A 3 -5.52 -2.13 3.24
C TRP A 3 -6.38 -1.65 4.41
N LEU A 4 -6.17 -2.19 5.59
CA LEU A 4 -6.91 -1.81 6.81
C LEU A 4 -5.90 -1.63 7.94
N GLY A 5 -5.76 -0.40 8.41
CA GLY A 5 -5.15 -0.05 9.68
C GLY A 5 -6.19 0.02 10.81
N ASP A 6 -5.75 0.46 11.99
CA ASP A 6 -6.62 0.50 13.18
C ASP A 6 -7.76 1.53 13.04
N ASP A 7 -7.52 2.64 12.35
CA ASP A 7 -8.48 3.72 12.18
C ASP A 7 -8.68 4.16 10.72
N LEU A 8 -8.06 3.46 9.77
CA LEU A 8 -8.04 3.87 8.37
C LEU A 8 -8.19 2.64 7.45
N LEU A 9 -9.07 2.76 6.45
CA LEU A 9 -9.26 1.81 5.37
C LEU A 9 -8.82 2.48 4.07
N ALA A 10 -7.92 1.83 3.35
CA ALA A 10 -7.37 2.30 2.09
C ALA A 10 -7.74 1.30 1.00
N VAL A 11 -8.52 1.74 0.03
CA VAL A 11 -9.01 0.88 -1.05
C VAL A 11 -8.46 1.42 -2.36
N HIS A 12 -7.83 0.52 -3.14
CA HIS A 12 -7.49 0.85 -4.51
C HIS A 12 -8.79 1.01 -5.28
N GLN A 13 -9.09 2.24 -5.68
CA GLN A 13 -10.26 2.60 -6.46
C GLN A 13 -9.84 2.61 -7.93
N PRO A 14 -10.30 1.64 -8.75
CA PRO A 14 -10.34 1.88 -10.19
C PRO A 14 -11.40 2.96 -10.41
N GLY A 15 -11.00 4.16 -10.83
CA GLY A 15 -11.94 5.26 -10.93
C GLY A 15 -13.05 5.00 -11.97
N PRO A 16 -14.19 5.72 -11.87
CA PRO A 16 -15.32 5.50 -12.78
C PRO A 16 -14.94 5.87 -14.22
N ASP A 17 -15.52 5.14 -15.17
CA ASP A 17 -15.12 5.02 -16.57
C ASP A 17 -15.19 6.32 -17.42
N HIS A 18 -15.54 7.48 -16.85
CA HIS A 18 -15.86 8.70 -17.60
C HIS A 18 -15.12 9.94 -17.09
N GLY A 19 -13.85 10.06 -17.49
CA GLY A 19 -13.17 11.34 -17.71
C GLY A 19 -12.38 11.89 -16.53
N GLU A 20 -11.05 11.82 -16.66
CA GLU A 20 -10.00 12.29 -15.74
C GLU A 20 -9.87 11.47 -14.45
N THR A 21 -9.49 10.20 -14.65
CA THR A 21 -9.20 9.22 -13.60
C THR A 21 -7.83 9.46 -12.99
N ILE A 22 -7.76 9.63 -11.67
CA ILE A 22 -6.51 9.48 -10.92
C ILE A 22 -6.54 8.05 -10.37
N ASP A 23 -5.76 7.14 -10.97
CA ASP A 23 -5.51 5.84 -10.37
C ASP A 23 -4.82 6.04 -9.02
N GLY A 24 -5.42 5.47 -7.98
CA GLY A 24 -4.99 5.78 -6.63
C GLY A 24 -5.80 5.09 -5.54
N VAL A 25 -5.64 5.61 -4.33
CA VAL A 25 -6.11 4.99 -3.11
C VAL A 25 -7.04 5.94 -2.39
N GLU A 26 -8.30 5.51 -2.23
CA GLU A 26 -9.26 6.19 -1.39
C GLU A 26 -9.06 5.76 0.06
N LEU A 27 -8.98 6.75 0.94
CA LEU A 27 -8.90 6.61 2.37
C LEU A 27 -10.27 6.82 2.99
N SER A 28 -10.65 5.99 3.95
CA SER A 28 -11.93 6.08 4.64
C SER A 28 -11.82 5.60 6.08
N ASP A 29 -12.74 6.05 6.93
CA ASP A 29 -12.91 5.46 8.26
C ASP A 29 -13.42 4.01 8.13
N PRO A 30 -12.80 3.02 8.76
CA PRO A 30 -13.17 1.62 8.59
C PRO A 30 -14.54 1.27 9.22
N VAL A 31 -15.01 2.07 10.18
CA VAL A 31 -16.28 1.85 10.90
C VAL A 31 -17.40 2.63 10.22
N THR A 32 -17.22 3.95 10.03
CA THR A 32 -18.28 4.82 9.48
C THR A 32 -18.31 4.81 7.95
N ARG A 33 -17.21 4.39 7.30
CA ARG A 33 -16.98 4.50 5.85
C ARG A 33 -17.00 5.93 5.32
N GLU A 34 -16.85 6.92 6.20
CA GLU A 34 -16.68 8.30 5.76
C GLU A 34 -15.34 8.44 5.03
N SER A 35 -15.39 9.04 3.84
CA SER A 35 -14.19 9.29 3.04
C SER A 35 -13.31 10.33 3.74
N ARG A 36 -12.02 10.01 3.89
CA ARG A 36 -10.99 10.85 4.50
C ARG A 36 -10.06 11.48 3.46
N GLY A 37 -10.05 10.98 2.22
CA GLY A 37 -9.27 11.54 1.13
C GLY A 37 -8.98 10.56 0.00
N LEU A 38 -8.27 11.04 -1.02
CA LEU A 38 -7.79 10.27 -2.17
C LEU A 38 -6.40 10.78 -2.54
N PHE A 39 -5.46 9.87 -2.83
CA PHE A 39 -4.18 10.25 -3.43
C PHE A 39 -3.76 9.30 -4.56
N ALA A 40 -3.04 9.87 -5.52
CA ALA A 40 -2.60 9.22 -6.75
C ALA A 40 -1.34 8.39 -6.52
N GLY A 41 -1.15 7.35 -7.33
CA GLY A 41 0.17 6.75 -7.55
C GLY A 41 0.34 5.30 -7.08
N PRO A 42 -0.15 4.89 -5.90
CA PRO A 42 -0.10 3.49 -5.51
C PRO A 42 -0.83 2.59 -6.51
N ASP A 43 -0.11 1.63 -7.08
CA ASP A 43 -0.66 0.59 -7.94
C ASP A 43 0.00 -0.76 -7.58
N GLY A 44 -0.83 -1.75 -7.26
CA GLY A 44 -0.39 -3.10 -6.91
C GLY A 44 -0.85 -3.58 -5.53
N PRO A 45 -0.31 -4.72 -5.05
CA PRO A 45 -0.69 -5.27 -3.76
C PRO A 45 -0.32 -4.39 -2.57
N MET A 46 -1.18 -4.33 -1.55
CA MET A 46 -1.08 -3.38 -0.45
C MET A 46 -1.08 -4.04 0.93
N TRP A 47 -0.32 -3.49 1.89
CA TRP A 47 -0.23 -3.97 3.28
C TRP A 47 -0.14 -2.85 4.31
N ALA A 48 -0.77 -3.09 5.47
CA ALA A 48 -0.77 -2.19 6.61
C ALA A 48 0.24 -2.60 7.66
N VAL A 49 1.17 -1.70 7.95
CA VAL A 49 2.17 -1.85 9.00
C VAL A 49 2.41 -0.47 9.60
N GLU A 50 2.15 -0.31 10.91
CA GLU A 50 2.43 0.92 11.67
C GLU A 50 1.90 2.20 11.00
N ASP A 51 0.61 2.19 10.63
CA ASP A 51 -0.11 3.31 9.97
C ASP A 51 0.41 3.71 8.58
N LEU A 52 1.37 2.96 8.03
CA LEU A 52 1.89 3.20 6.68
C LEU A 52 1.25 2.26 5.66
N LEU A 53 1.16 2.78 4.44
CA LEU A 53 0.73 2.02 3.28
C LEU A 53 1.96 1.50 2.52
N TYR A 54 2.09 0.17 2.49
CA TYR A 54 3.12 -0.50 1.72
C TYR A 54 2.53 -1.05 0.43
N VAL A 55 3.23 -0.87 -0.69
CA VAL A 55 2.71 -1.20 -2.03
C VAL A 55 3.76 -1.95 -2.83
N THR A 56 3.43 -3.15 -3.33
CA THR A 56 4.27 -3.87 -4.31
C THR A 56 3.95 -3.36 -5.71
N ALA A 57 4.66 -2.31 -6.12
CA ALA A 57 4.55 -1.69 -7.43
C ALA A 57 5.38 -2.44 -8.50
N ALA A 58 5.26 -1.98 -9.76
CA ALA A 58 5.97 -2.56 -10.88
C ALA A 58 7.51 -2.50 -10.73
N GLU A 59 8.04 -1.42 -10.17
CA GLU A 59 9.49 -1.23 -10.08
C GLU A 59 10.09 -1.70 -8.74
N GLY A 60 9.24 -2.06 -7.77
CA GLY A 60 9.69 -2.50 -6.45
C GLY A 60 8.66 -2.21 -5.37
N PHE A 61 9.15 -2.07 -4.14
CA PHE A 61 8.31 -1.95 -2.98
C PHE A 61 8.33 -0.52 -2.45
N GLU A 62 7.16 0.09 -2.36
CA GLU A 62 6.98 1.49 -1.98
C GLU A 62 6.37 1.61 -0.58
N VAL A 63 6.71 2.69 0.12
CA VAL A 63 6.09 3.07 1.39
C VAL A 63 5.52 4.46 1.25
N TRP A 64 4.26 4.58 1.64
CA TRP A 64 3.47 5.80 1.55
C TRP A 64 2.98 6.19 2.94
N ASP A 65 3.01 7.49 3.22
CA ASP A 65 2.34 8.08 4.37
C ASP A 65 0.91 8.46 3.97
N PRO A 66 -0.13 7.78 4.50
CA PRO A 66 -1.51 8.10 4.18
C PRO A 66 -1.96 9.48 4.68
N ALA A 67 -1.25 10.09 5.64
CA ALA A 67 -1.65 11.38 6.21
C ALA A 67 -1.53 12.53 5.20
N ASP A 68 -0.54 12.47 4.31
CA ASP A 68 -0.31 13.47 3.27
C ASP A 68 -0.20 12.90 1.84
N GLY A 69 -0.28 11.58 1.69
CA GLY A 69 -0.19 10.89 0.41
C GLY A 69 1.22 10.88 -0.18
N SER A 70 2.26 11.16 0.61
CA SER A 70 3.64 11.18 0.13
C SER A 70 4.26 9.77 0.08
N ARG A 71 5.06 9.49 -0.94
CA ARG A 71 5.93 8.31 -0.98
C ARG A 71 7.22 8.59 -0.21
N ILE A 72 7.38 7.94 0.93
CA ILE A 72 8.47 8.20 1.88
C ILE A 72 9.64 7.22 1.77
N ALA A 73 9.44 6.05 1.15
CA ALA A 73 10.52 5.11 0.87
C ALA A 73 10.27 4.25 -0.37
N PHE A 74 11.35 3.70 -0.93
CA PHE A 74 11.31 2.81 -2.09
C PHE A 74 12.45 1.80 -2.06
N ALA A 75 12.14 0.51 -2.25
CA ALA A 75 13.07 -0.59 -2.38
C ALA A 75 13.01 -1.18 -3.81
N PRO A 76 13.93 -0.80 -4.71
CA PRO A 76 13.88 -1.23 -6.11
C PRO A 76 14.06 -2.73 -6.26
N GLY A 77 13.22 -3.36 -7.08
CA GLY A 77 13.30 -4.78 -7.41
C GLY A 77 13.06 -5.76 -6.25
N PHE A 78 12.58 -5.28 -5.09
CA PHE A 78 12.03 -6.11 -4.03
C PHE A 78 10.52 -6.18 -4.22
N ARG A 79 9.96 -7.38 -4.35
CA ARG A 79 8.52 -7.59 -4.61
C ARG A 79 7.98 -8.62 -3.62
N PRO A 80 7.69 -8.21 -2.37
CA PRO A 80 7.22 -9.16 -1.37
C PRO A 80 5.86 -9.74 -1.73
N THR A 81 5.69 -10.99 -1.36
CA THR A 81 4.42 -11.74 -1.51
C THR A 81 3.83 -12.14 -0.16
N ALA A 82 4.58 -11.92 0.93
CA ALA A 82 4.15 -12.14 2.29
C ALA A 82 4.56 -10.98 3.20
N ALA A 83 3.74 -10.72 4.22
CA ALA A 83 3.99 -9.74 5.26
C ALA A 83 3.67 -10.36 6.63
N ASP A 84 4.51 -10.08 7.64
CA ASP A 84 4.19 -10.28 9.05
C ASP A 84 3.88 -8.90 9.66
N PRO A 85 2.59 -8.50 9.77
CA PRO A 85 2.22 -7.19 10.27
C PRO A 85 2.59 -6.98 11.74
N ARG A 86 2.80 -8.05 12.52
CA ARG A 86 3.20 -7.96 13.93
C ARG A 86 4.67 -7.56 14.08
N THR A 87 5.50 -7.86 13.09
CA THR A 87 6.94 -7.54 13.12
C THR A 87 7.34 -6.50 12.08
N GLY A 88 6.40 -6.06 11.23
CA GLY A 88 6.66 -5.17 10.10
C GLY A 88 7.62 -5.75 9.06
N ARG A 89 7.69 -7.09 8.97
CA ARG A 89 8.58 -7.79 8.06
C ARG A 89 7.89 -8.16 6.76
N PHE A 90 8.65 -8.08 5.69
CA PHE A 90 8.20 -8.48 4.36
C PHE A 90 9.11 -9.54 3.80
N ALA A 91 8.53 -10.49 3.09
CA ALA A 91 9.24 -11.62 2.50
C ALA A 91 8.96 -11.72 0.99
N GLU A 92 10.03 -11.82 0.23
CA GLU A 92 10.03 -12.16 -1.20
C GLU A 92 10.71 -13.52 -1.37
N LEU A 93 10.06 -14.45 -2.07
CA LEU A 93 10.69 -15.67 -2.55
C LEU A 93 11.10 -15.47 -4.00
N ARG A 94 12.42 -15.47 -4.27
CA ARG A 94 12.97 -15.26 -5.62
C ARG A 94 14.09 -16.25 -5.88
N ASP A 95 13.99 -16.95 -7.01
CA ASP A 95 15.01 -17.93 -7.44
C ASP A 95 15.36 -18.97 -6.35
N GLY A 96 14.34 -19.40 -5.60
CA GLY A 96 14.49 -20.35 -4.48
C GLY A 96 15.14 -19.77 -3.21
N SER A 97 15.42 -18.47 -3.19
CA SER A 97 15.99 -17.76 -2.04
C SER A 97 14.97 -16.85 -1.39
N LEU A 98 14.90 -16.90 -0.06
CA LEU A 98 14.09 -15.96 0.73
C LEU A 98 14.88 -14.66 0.92
N ARG A 99 14.27 -13.54 0.54
CA ARG A 99 14.74 -12.19 0.86
C ARG A 99 13.78 -11.57 1.84
N GLU A 100 14.31 -11.02 2.92
CA GLU A 100 13.53 -10.30 3.91
C GLU A 100 13.85 -8.81 3.86
N TRP A 101 12.82 -8.00 4.07
CA TRP A 101 12.99 -6.59 4.36
C TRP A 101 12.50 -6.30 5.77
N ILE A 102 13.39 -5.71 6.56
CA ILE A 102 13.15 -5.26 7.93
C ILE A 102 13.31 -3.75 7.90
N ARG A 103 12.34 -3.04 8.48
CA ARG A 103 12.38 -1.60 8.65
C ARG A 103 13.56 -1.17 9.53
#